data_AF-A0A7G4RGK4-F1
#
_entry.id   AF-A0A7G4RGK4-F1
#
_cell.length_a   1.000
_cell.length_b   1.000
_cell.length_c   1.000
_cell.angle_alpha   90.00
_cell.angle_beta   90.00
_cell.angle_gamma   90.00
#
_symmetry.space_group_name_H-M   'P 1'
#
loop_
_entity.id
_entity.type
_entity.pdbx_description
1 polymer ?
#
loop_
_entity_poly.entity_id
_entity_poly.type
_entity_poly.pdbx_seq_one_letter_code
_entity_poly.pdbx_strand_id
1 'polypeptide(L)'
;MIQVNVWLSTTQILGKRIKNRFFGPLLASEDKGEHIGHANFVMELNEHSPGFAKLEDKSSILCAKKSLCYVPEAIVGQSGRYYKRKALRSVQVTHSFWPEERPSSGELFRDFFNLLHLAPKAKGTKPEISDHDSDMKREESNSRTLAIEHPAYRKKQKKIDDAKRINLDATVKVWNIDGDIDNRRTALQKLNQLIIKQQTLILSYNQLVEHSQTELDALKKTKNEIAAQVLKNTKKTIFPTRLLNYLNKITKPDAKTIAEIFRLTLELNDLQKENETLNQDLVVLEKNIEQTQINYQAQLKTNQEELDQTAKEIILLQSQIQELNQRINGMDETAVELLKANVRNRADFLSRKENLLLNSNKTEGKHPEHSIQLPTSESGLRYHINELAVLNAMEKESNESYCFIQNNCAKSVKRCLLAGIQHLRTELKKNGVSDSFFKPQAIETTNGVYKWARSLERELNKLNSRPEAEIEVEKTSHRMSYK
;
A
#
# COMPACT_ATOMS: atom_id res chain seq x y z
N MET A 1 0.67 -24.00 18.71
CA MET A 1 1.43 -24.81 19.69
C MET A 1 2.45 -23.91 20.40
N ILE A 2 2.74 -24.14 21.69
CA ILE A 2 3.85 -23.47 22.39
C ILE A 2 4.96 -24.48 22.67
N GLN A 3 6.17 -24.18 22.23
CA GLN A 3 7.37 -24.99 22.44
C GLN A 3 8.30 -24.26 23.40
N VAL A 4 8.47 -24.78 24.61
CA VAL A 4 9.41 -24.24 25.60
C VAL A 4 10.76 -24.87 25.38
N ASN A 5 11.79 -24.07 25.13
CA ASN A 5 13.14 -24.53 24.87
C ASN A 5 14.06 -24.12 26.01
N VAL A 6 14.87 -25.06 26.48
CA VAL A 6 15.74 -24.86 27.62
C VAL A 6 17.15 -25.29 27.28
N TRP A 7 18.07 -24.34 27.39
CA TRP A 7 19.50 -24.56 27.42
C TRP A 7 20.00 -24.63 28.88
N LEU A 8 20.70 -25.70 29.23
CA LEU A 8 21.21 -25.91 30.57
C LEU A 8 22.64 -25.33 30.71
N SER A 9 22.91 -24.65 31.83
CA SER A 9 24.24 -24.07 32.13
C SER A 9 25.38 -25.07 31.97
N THR A 10 26.41 -24.75 31.21
CA THR A 10 27.63 -25.56 31.04
C THR A 10 28.76 -25.18 32.00
N THR A 11 28.56 -24.14 32.83
CA THR A 11 29.53 -23.62 33.81
C THR A 11 30.11 -24.72 34.71
N GLN A 12 31.44 -24.77 34.82
CA GLN A 12 32.16 -25.75 35.63
C GLN A 12 32.98 -25.08 36.75
N ILE A 13 33.02 -25.72 37.92
CA ILE A 13 33.98 -25.42 38.98
C ILE A 13 34.76 -26.70 39.25
N LEU A 14 36.10 -26.62 39.23
CA LEU A 14 36.99 -27.75 39.55
C LEU A 14 36.66 -29.03 38.75
N GLY A 15 36.34 -28.88 37.46
CA GLY A 15 36.01 -29.99 36.55
C GLY A 15 34.64 -30.63 36.77
N LYS A 16 33.79 -30.09 37.66
CA LYS A 16 32.41 -30.52 37.85
C LYS A 16 31.44 -29.42 37.44
N ARG A 17 30.43 -29.79 36.65
CA ARG A 17 29.33 -28.91 36.26
C ARG A 17 28.61 -28.37 37.50
N ILE A 18 28.44 -27.06 37.60
CA ILE A 18 27.67 -26.44 38.67
C ILE A 18 26.21 -26.85 38.50
N LYS A 19 25.70 -27.70 39.40
CA LYS A 19 24.26 -27.97 39.51
C LYS A 19 23.51 -26.93 40.36
N ASN A 20 24.26 -26.15 41.14
CA ASN A 20 23.72 -25.19 42.10
C ASN A 20 23.42 -23.82 41.48
N ARG A 21 22.19 -23.38 41.76
CA ARG A 21 21.40 -22.37 41.05
C ARG A 21 21.89 -20.92 41.12
N PHE A 22 22.85 -20.62 42.02
CA PHE A 22 23.13 -19.25 42.46
C PHE A 22 24.46 -18.68 41.95
N PHE A 23 25.47 -19.52 41.77
CA PHE A 23 26.82 -19.05 41.41
C PHE A 23 27.16 -19.21 39.93
N GLY A 24 26.32 -19.89 39.15
CA GLY A 24 26.54 -20.10 37.71
C GLY A 24 26.82 -18.79 36.94
N PRO A 25 26.01 -17.74 37.09
CA PRO A 25 26.26 -16.46 36.41
C PRO A 25 27.52 -15.71 36.87
N LEU A 26 27.95 -15.90 38.12
CA LEU A 26 29.14 -15.25 38.69
C LEU A 26 30.44 -15.99 38.32
N LEU A 27 30.34 -17.25 37.89
CA LEU A 27 31.48 -18.16 37.71
C LEU A 27 31.66 -18.64 36.27
N ALA A 28 30.74 -18.31 35.35
CA ALA A 28 30.85 -18.64 33.94
C ALA A 28 32.03 -17.89 33.29
N SER A 29 33.01 -18.65 32.81
CA SER A 29 34.20 -18.12 32.14
C SER A 29 33.99 -18.07 30.62
N GLU A 30 34.09 -16.87 30.06
CA GLU A 30 33.99 -16.60 28.62
C GLU A 30 35.16 -17.22 27.83
N ASP A 31 36.38 -17.13 28.37
CA ASP A 31 37.60 -17.72 27.77
C ASP A 31 37.53 -19.25 27.62
N LYS A 32 36.61 -19.89 28.35
CA LYS A 32 36.38 -21.35 28.32
C LYS A 32 35.10 -21.76 27.58
N GLY A 33 34.38 -20.81 26.98
CA GLY A 33 33.13 -21.09 26.26
C GLY A 33 32.00 -21.61 27.17
N GLU A 34 31.95 -21.19 28.43
CA GLU A 34 30.92 -21.64 29.37
C GLU A 34 29.66 -20.77 29.29
N HIS A 35 28.50 -21.43 29.19
CA HIS A 35 27.19 -20.80 29.11
C HIS A 35 26.44 -20.94 30.45
N ILE A 36 25.74 -19.88 30.85
CA ILE A 36 24.91 -19.84 32.07
C ILE A 36 23.54 -20.53 31.88
N GLY A 37 23.24 -20.95 30.65
CA GLY A 37 21.98 -21.54 30.23
C GLY A 37 20.93 -20.48 29.91
N HIS A 38 20.00 -20.85 29.04
CA HIS A 38 18.92 -20.00 28.55
C HIS A 38 17.57 -20.72 28.57
N ALA A 39 16.48 -19.98 28.60
CA ALA A 39 15.16 -20.51 28.34
C ALA A 39 14.38 -19.52 27.48
N ASN A 40 13.79 -20.01 26.39
CA ASN A 40 12.84 -19.27 25.59
C ASN A 40 11.59 -20.12 25.36
N PHE A 41 10.56 -19.53 24.78
CA PHE A 41 9.53 -20.33 24.14
C PHE A 41 9.17 -19.76 22.77
N VAL A 42 8.77 -20.66 21.90
CA VAL A 42 8.28 -20.35 20.56
C VAL A 42 6.80 -20.67 20.53
N MET A 43 5.98 -19.70 20.13
CA MET A 43 4.56 -19.89 19.96
C MET A 43 4.22 -19.75 18.48
N GLU A 44 3.76 -20.86 17.88
CA GLU A 44 3.24 -20.87 16.53
C GLU A 44 1.71 -20.85 16.58
N LEU A 45 1.13 -19.85 15.91
CA LEU A 45 -0.31 -19.69 15.74
C LEU A 45 -0.67 -19.72 14.25
N ASN A 46 -1.75 -20.39 13.89
CA ASN A 46 -2.32 -20.43 12.55
C ASN A 46 -3.61 -19.62 12.46
N GLU A 47 -4.12 -19.43 11.25
CA GLU A 47 -5.30 -18.59 10.97
C GLU A 47 -6.58 -18.96 11.73
N HIS A 48 -6.68 -20.14 12.34
CA HIS A 48 -7.80 -20.51 13.21
C HIS A 48 -7.67 -20.00 14.65
N SER A 49 -6.46 -19.61 15.10
CA SER A 49 -6.25 -19.12 16.46
C SER A 49 -6.71 -17.66 16.60
N PRO A 50 -7.40 -17.31 17.70
CA PRO A 50 -7.78 -15.92 17.95
C PRO A 50 -6.56 -14.99 18.13
N GLY A 51 -5.39 -15.53 18.50
CA GLY A 51 -4.15 -14.77 18.61
C GLY A 51 -3.47 -14.46 17.26
N PHE A 52 -3.89 -15.11 16.17
CA PHE A 52 -3.29 -14.93 14.85
C PHE A 52 -3.45 -13.50 14.33
N ALA A 53 -4.67 -12.96 14.38
CA ALA A 53 -4.96 -11.62 13.88
C ALA A 53 -4.15 -10.54 14.61
N LYS A 54 -3.93 -10.71 15.92
CA LYS A 54 -3.12 -9.77 16.74
C LYS A 54 -1.65 -9.72 16.27
N LEU A 55 -1.08 -10.86 15.89
CA LEU A 55 0.29 -10.97 15.41
C LEU A 55 0.45 -10.65 13.91
N GLU A 56 -0.64 -10.72 13.14
CA GLU A 56 -0.61 -10.35 11.72
C GLU A 56 -0.61 -8.83 11.52
N ASP A 57 -1.19 -8.09 12.48
CA ASP A 57 -1.21 -6.63 12.51
C ASP A 57 0.21 -6.05 12.62
N LYS A 58 0.51 -5.07 11.76
CA LYS A 58 1.79 -4.36 11.73
C LYS A 58 2.03 -3.50 12.98
N SER A 59 0.98 -3.25 13.78
CA SER A 59 1.07 -2.48 15.02
C SER A 59 1.66 -3.27 16.20
N SER A 60 1.80 -4.59 16.09
CA SER A 60 2.32 -5.41 17.17
C SER A 60 3.79 -5.08 17.46
N ILE A 61 4.11 -4.88 18.74
CA ILE A 61 5.48 -4.67 19.23
C ILE A 61 6.28 -5.98 19.16
N LEU A 62 5.59 -7.13 19.10
CA LEU A 62 6.22 -8.44 19.04
C LEU A 62 6.62 -8.77 17.60
N CYS A 63 7.91 -9.08 17.38
CA CYS A 63 8.40 -9.50 16.07
C CYS A 63 7.90 -10.92 15.73
N ALA A 64 6.92 -11.02 14.84
CA ALA A 64 6.37 -12.28 14.38
C ALA A 64 6.94 -12.73 13.02
N LYS A 65 7.46 -13.96 12.96
CA LYS A 65 7.88 -14.62 11.72
C LYS A 65 6.66 -15.21 11.01
N LYS A 66 6.38 -14.75 9.80
CA LYS A 66 5.26 -15.25 8.98
C LYS A 66 5.68 -16.51 8.23
N SER A 67 4.94 -17.60 8.40
CA SER A 67 5.21 -18.91 7.78
C SER A 67 3.91 -19.58 7.31
N LEU A 68 4.01 -20.83 6.86
CA LEU A 68 2.89 -21.74 6.67
C LEU A 68 2.99 -22.90 7.65
N CYS A 69 1.86 -23.47 8.06
CA CYS A 69 1.81 -24.75 8.76
C CYS A 69 0.94 -25.75 7.99
N TYR A 70 1.10 -27.04 8.29
CA TYR A 70 0.26 -28.09 7.71
C TYR A 70 -0.67 -28.66 8.76
N VAL A 71 -1.97 -28.66 8.46
CA VAL A 71 -2.98 -29.36 9.26
C VAL A 71 -3.61 -30.49 8.44
N PRO A 72 -4.01 -31.59 9.11
CA PRO A 72 -4.77 -32.64 8.44
C PRO A 72 -6.19 -32.16 8.14
N GLU A 73 -6.63 -32.31 6.90
CA GLU A 73 -7.99 -32.05 6.43
C GLU A 73 -8.61 -33.37 5.99
N ALA A 74 -9.76 -33.72 6.58
CA ALA A 74 -10.49 -34.92 6.21
C ALA A 74 -11.21 -34.69 4.87
N ILE A 75 -10.88 -35.51 3.88
CA ILE A 75 -11.49 -35.47 2.55
C ILE A 75 -12.25 -36.78 2.32
N VAL A 76 -13.48 -36.66 1.81
CA VAL A 76 -14.26 -37.80 1.35
C VAL A 76 -13.94 -38.02 -0.13
N GLY A 77 -13.14 -39.03 -0.43
CA GLY A 77 -12.85 -39.46 -1.80
C GLY A 77 -13.71 -40.64 -2.23
N GLN A 78 -13.56 -41.04 -3.49
CA GLN A 78 -14.22 -42.21 -4.07
C GLN A 78 -13.86 -43.52 -3.34
N SER A 79 -12.67 -43.59 -2.74
CA SER A 79 -12.16 -44.74 -1.98
C SER A 79 -12.34 -44.63 -0.46
N GLY A 80 -13.16 -43.68 0.01
CA GLY A 80 -13.45 -43.47 1.44
C GLY A 80 -12.84 -42.18 2.02
N ARG A 81 -12.83 -42.09 3.36
CA ARG A 81 -12.31 -40.93 4.10
C ARG A 81 -10.80 -41.05 4.27
N TYR A 82 -10.05 -40.04 3.83
CA TYR A 82 -8.61 -39.94 4.06
C TYR A 82 -8.20 -38.52 4.46
N TYR A 83 -7.02 -38.38 5.06
CA TYR A 83 -6.49 -37.08 5.47
C TYR A 83 -5.52 -36.54 4.43
N LYS A 84 -5.71 -35.30 4.00
CA LYS A 84 -4.78 -34.54 3.16
C LYS A 84 -4.13 -33.42 3.98
N ARG A 85 -2.89 -33.07 3.65
CA ARG A 85 -2.24 -31.90 4.24
C ARG A 85 -2.80 -30.63 3.61
N LYS A 86 -3.41 -29.79 4.42
CA LYS A 86 -3.82 -28.42 4.07
C LYS A 86 -2.78 -27.45 4.59
N ALA A 87 -2.32 -26.55 3.73
CA ALA A 87 -1.44 -25.46 4.14
C ALA A 87 -2.30 -24.31 4.68
N LEU A 88 -2.00 -23.85 5.88
CA LEU A 88 -2.61 -22.66 6.49
C LEU A 88 -1.55 -21.60 6.70
N ARG A 89 -1.98 -20.33 6.77
CA ARG A 89 -1.07 -19.27 7.21
C ARG A 89 -0.75 -19.48 8.68
N SER A 90 0.54 -19.38 9.02
CA SER A 90 0.98 -19.37 10.41
C SER A 90 1.88 -18.17 10.70
N VAL A 91 1.89 -17.78 11.95
CA VAL A 91 2.75 -16.74 12.52
C VAL A 91 3.43 -17.34 13.74
N GLN A 92 4.72 -17.13 13.83
CA GLN A 92 5.54 -17.64 14.92
C GLN A 92 6.12 -16.45 15.67
N VAL A 93 5.91 -16.41 16.98
CA VAL A 93 6.53 -15.42 17.87
C VAL A 93 7.44 -16.15 18.84
N THR A 94 8.60 -15.58 19.11
CA THR A 94 9.53 -16.11 20.13
C THR A 94 9.56 -15.16 21.30
N HIS A 95 9.45 -15.70 22.52
CA HIS A 95 9.78 -14.98 23.74
C HIS A 95 11.17 -15.40 24.19
N SER A 96 12.18 -14.68 23.72
CA SER A 96 13.52 -14.72 24.30
C SER A 96 13.72 -13.47 25.13
N PHE A 97 14.09 -13.63 26.38
CA PHE A 97 14.29 -12.51 27.29
C PHE A 97 15.77 -12.49 27.71
N TRP A 98 16.59 -11.88 26.86
CA TRP A 98 18.04 -11.83 27.00
C TRP A 98 18.50 -10.39 27.27
N PRO A 99 19.60 -10.13 27.97
CA PRO A 99 20.10 -8.75 28.11
C PRO A 99 20.69 -8.25 26.78
N GLU A 100 20.34 -7.03 26.36
CA GLU A 100 20.88 -6.38 25.15
C GLU A 100 22.38 -6.08 25.31
N GLU A 101 22.76 -5.55 26.46
CA GLU A 101 24.15 -5.39 26.87
C GLU A 101 24.47 -6.36 28.01
N ARG A 102 25.62 -7.03 27.94
CA ARG A 102 26.03 -7.95 28.99
C ARG A 102 26.24 -7.17 30.30
N PRO A 103 25.52 -7.52 31.38
CA PRO A 103 25.69 -6.82 32.65
C PRO A 103 27.10 -6.99 33.19
N SER A 104 27.62 -5.91 33.77
CA SER A 104 28.95 -5.88 34.36
C SER A 104 29.02 -6.80 35.60
N SER A 105 30.23 -7.26 35.94
CA SER A 105 30.46 -8.05 37.16
C SER A 105 29.98 -7.31 38.42
N GLY A 106 30.14 -5.98 38.48
CA GLY A 106 29.64 -5.16 39.58
C GLY A 106 28.12 -5.15 39.71
N GLU A 107 27.38 -5.19 38.60
CA GLU A 107 25.91 -5.30 38.61
C GLU A 107 25.44 -6.68 39.04
N LEU A 108 26.12 -7.74 38.59
CA LEU A 108 25.90 -9.11 39.03
C LEU A 108 26.07 -9.25 40.55
N PHE A 109 27.13 -8.67 41.13
CA PHE A 109 27.34 -8.66 42.57
C PHE A 109 26.28 -7.85 43.31
N ARG A 110 25.87 -6.69 42.78
CA ARG A 110 24.78 -5.88 43.37
C ARG A 110 23.45 -6.63 43.37
N ASP A 111 23.11 -7.32 42.30
CA ASP A 111 21.92 -8.18 42.22
C ASP A 111 21.94 -9.30 43.27
N PHE A 112 23.13 -9.89 43.50
CA PHE A 112 23.31 -10.92 44.50
C PHE A 112 23.15 -10.38 45.93
N PHE A 113 23.78 -9.26 46.25
CA PHE A 113 23.64 -8.65 47.58
C PHE A 113 22.24 -8.09 47.82
N ASN A 114 21.55 -7.58 46.79
CA ASN A 114 20.15 -7.17 46.90
C ASN A 114 19.23 -8.35 47.22
N LEU A 115 19.48 -9.54 46.65
CA LEU A 115 18.75 -10.76 47.04
C LEU A 115 18.91 -11.08 48.53
N LEU A 116 20.09 -10.80 49.10
CA LEU A 116 20.37 -10.97 50.53
C LEU A 116 19.89 -9.78 51.38
N HIS A 117 19.22 -8.78 50.78
CA HIS A 117 18.84 -7.52 51.42
C HIS A 117 20.02 -6.67 51.92
N LEU A 118 21.21 -6.86 51.33
CA LEU A 118 22.47 -6.21 51.72
C LEU A 118 22.89 -5.06 50.79
N ALA A 119 22.21 -4.87 49.66
CA ALA A 119 22.49 -3.80 48.70
C ALA A 119 21.20 -3.29 48.03
N PRO A 120 21.18 -2.05 47.51
CA PRO A 120 20.06 -1.55 46.72
C PRO A 120 19.91 -2.32 45.41
N LYS A 121 18.67 -2.40 44.91
CA LYS A 121 18.31 -3.06 43.65
C LYS A 121 19.13 -2.49 42.47
N ALA A 122 19.72 -3.36 41.64
CA ALA A 122 20.38 -2.90 40.43
C ALA A 122 19.34 -2.30 39.46
N LYS A 123 19.78 -1.34 38.63
CA LYS A 123 18.92 -0.71 37.62
C LYS A 123 18.43 -1.70 36.57
N GLY A 124 19.13 -2.83 36.40
CA GLY A 124 18.85 -3.80 35.35
C GLY A 124 19.27 -3.29 33.98
N THR A 125 19.32 -4.19 33.02
CA THR A 125 19.60 -3.89 31.61
C THR A 125 18.33 -4.00 30.78
N LYS A 126 18.29 -3.32 29.63
CA LYS A 126 17.16 -3.49 28.73
C LYS A 126 17.19 -4.90 28.13
N PRO A 127 16.06 -5.60 28.07
CA PRO A 127 16.00 -6.90 27.41
C PRO A 127 16.00 -6.73 25.88
N GLU A 128 16.76 -7.57 25.21
CA GLU A 128 16.63 -7.86 23.79
C GLU A 128 15.67 -9.05 23.61
N ILE A 129 14.62 -8.83 22.81
CA ILE A 129 13.74 -9.91 22.36
C ILE A 129 14.29 -10.48 21.07
N SER A 130 15.14 -11.50 21.20
CA SER A 130 15.71 -12.25 20.07
C SER A 130 14.77 -13.34 19.56
N ASP A 131 15.02 -13.79 18.34
CA ASP A 131 14.37 -14.98 17.78
C ASP A 131 15.09 -16.28 18.21
N HIS A 132 14.37 -17.40 18.09
CA HIS A 132 14.89 -18.70 18.51
C HIS A 132 16.20 -19.09 17.82
N ASP A 133 16.35 -18.75 16.53
CA ASP A 133 17.54 -19.06 15.75
C ASP A 133 18.76 -18.26 16.22
N SER A 134 18.58 -17.00 16.66
CA SER A 134 19.65 -16.22 17.28
C SER A 134 20.07 -16.82 18.62
N ASP A 135 19.13 -17.32 19.42
CA ASP A 135 19.45 -17.99 20.68
C ASP A 135 20.24 -19.27 20.45
N MET A 136 19.86 -20.08 19.45
CA MET A 136 20.64 -21.26 19.05
C MET A 136 22.08 -20.89 18.66
N LYS A 137 22.27 -19.79 17.93
CA LYS A 137 23.59 -19.30 17.54
C LYS A 137 24.41 -18.77 18.72
N ARG A 138 23.78 -18.10 19.68
CA ARG A 138 24.45 -17.60 20.90
C ARG A 138 24.91 -18.72 21.82
N GLU A 139 24.16 -19.82 21.87
CA GLU A 139 24.50 -21.00 22.68
C GLU A 139 25.51 -21.93 21.99
N GLU A 140 25.89 -21.66 20.73
CA GLU A 140 26.96 -22.39 20.05
C GLU A 140 28.33 -21.98 20.61
N SER A 141 28.99 -22.90 21.29
CA SER A 141 30.29 -22.65 21.94
C SER A 141 31.48 -22.62 20.95
N ASN A 142 31.28 -23.01 19.69
CA ASN A 142 32.33 -23.14 18.68
C ASN A 142 32.42 -21.91 17.77
N SER A 143 33.64 -21.55 17.36
CA SER A 143 33.89 -20.45 16.41
C SER A 143 33.40 -20.71 14.98
N ARG A 144 32.99 -21.94 14.65
CA ARG A 144 32.40 -22.33 13.37
C ARG A 144 31.03 -22.95 13.60
N THR A 145 29.98 -22.27 13.14
CA THR A 145 28.62 -22.80 13.12
C THR A 145 28.50 -23.88 12.05
N LEU A 146 28.05 -25.08 12.43
CA LEU A 146 27.71 -26.15 11.49
C LEU A 146 26.27 -25.95 11.03
N ALA A 147 26.07 -25.63 9.75
CA ALA A 147 24.76 -25.57 9.14
C ALA A 147 24.36 -26.96 8.62
N ILE A 148 23.25 -27.50 9.13
CA ILE A 148 22.67 -28.75 8.64
C ILE A 148 21.64 -28.38 7.57
N GLU A 149 21.86 -28.86 6.34
CA GLU A 149 20.96 -28.65 5.19
C GLU A 149 20.43 -30.00 4.69
N HIS A 150 19.11 -30.17 4.66
CA HIS A 150 18.52 -31.40 4.13
C HIS A 150 18.59 -31.43 2.58
N PRO A 151 18.93 -32.57 1.94
CA PRO A 151 19.20 -32.66 0.50
C PRO A 151 18.08 -32.17 -0.44
N ALA A 152 16.82 -32.23 0.02
CA ALA A 152 15.66 -31.80 -0.75
C ALA A 152 15.47 -30.26 -0.77
N TYR A 153 16.21 -29.51 0.06
CA TYR A 153 16.06 -28.07 0.22
C TYR A 153 16.31 -27.32 -1.09
N ARG A 154 17.50 -27.46 -1.69
CA ARG A 154 17.90 -26.72 -2.91
C ARG A 154 16.92 -26.90 -4.06
N LYS A 155 16.44 -28.13 -4.27
CA LYS A 155 15.46 -28.46 -5.32
C LYS A 155 14.11 -27.78 -5.07
N LYS A 156 13.66 -27.73 -3.82
CA LYS A 156 12.39 -27.07 -3.44
C LYS A 156 12.52 -25.55 -3.45
N GLN A 157 13.68 -25.01 -3.06
CA GLN A 157 13.97 -23.59 -3.07
C GLN A 157 13.89 -23.03 -4.49
N LYS A 158 14.57 -23.68 -5.46
CA LYS A 158 14.51 -23.27 -6.87
C LYS A 158 13.08 -23.19 -7.40
N LYS A 159 12.20 -24.14 -7.04
CA LYS A 159 10.78 -24.09 -7.42
C LYS A 159 10.02 -22.90 -6.82
N ILE A 160 10.39 -22.46 -5.62
CA ILE A 160 9.81 -21.27 -5.00
C ILE A 160 10.33 -20.02 -5.70
N ASP A 161 11.63 -19.95 -5.99
CA ASP A 161 12.26 -18.83 -6.70
C ASP A 161 11.65 -18.64 -8.10
N ASP A 162 11.48 -19.75 -8.85
CA ASP A 162 10.82 -19.73 -10.16
C ASP A 162 9.36 -19.23 -10.03
N ALA A 163 8.62 -19.68 -9.00
CA ALA A 163 7.25 -19.22 -8.76
C ALA A 163 7.18 -17.74 -8.33
N LYS A 164 8.17 -17.25 -7.58
CA LYS A 164 8.30 -15.82 -7.21
C LYS A 164 8.55 -14.97 -8.45
N ARG A 165 9.42 -15.42 -9.35
CA ARG A 165 9.67 -14.74 -10.63
C ARG A 165 8.41 -14.65 -11.47
N ILE A 166 7.67 -15.75 -11.62
CA ILE A 166 6.38 -15.75 -12.33
C ILE A 166 5.37 -14.77 -11.68
N ASN A 167 5.33 -14.73 -10.35
CA ASN A 167 4.44 -13.80 -9.64
C ASN A 167 4.88 -12.33 -9.80
N LEU A 168 6.18 -12.07 -9.88
CA LEU A 168 6.72 -10.75 -10.16
C LEU A 168 6.33 -10.29 -11.57
N ASP A 169 6.49 -11.15 -12.57
CA ASP A 169 6.07 -10.86 -13.94
C ASP A 169 4.55 -10.59 -14.01
N ALA A 170 3.75 -11.37 -13.28
CA ALA A 170 2.31 -11.13 -13.17
C ALA A 170 2.00 -9.79 -12.47
N THR A 171 2.78 -9.43 -11.44
CA THR A 171 2.64 -8.16 -10.74
C THR A 171 2.89 -7.00 -11.69
N VAL A 172 4.00 -7.02 -12.44
CA VAL A 172 4.34 -5.99 -13.44
C VAL A 172 3.23 -5.87 -14.49
N LYS A 173 2.69 -6.99 -14.99
CA LYS A 173 1.56 -6.96 -15.94
C LYS A 173 0.35 -6.25 -15.35
N VAL A 174 -0.02 -6.56 -14.10
CA VAL A 174 -1.15 -5.91 -13.42
C VAL A 174 -0.91 -4.41 -13.26
N TRP A 175 0.29 -3.99 -12.87
CA TRP A 175 0.65 -2.57 -12.78
C TRP A 175 0.61 -1.85 -14.13
N ASN A 176 1.04 -2.49 -15.21
CA ASN A 176 0.96 -1.92 -16.54
C ASN A 176 -0.49 -1.73 -16.99
N ILE A 177 -1.36 -2.72 -16.72
CA ILE A 177 -2.80 -2.61 -17.02
C ILE A 177 -3.43 -1.47 -16.21
N ASP A 178 -3.09 -1.36 -14.92
CA ASP A 178 -3.55 -0.29 -14.05
C ASP A 178 -3.17 1.11 -14.60
N GLY A 179 -1.90 1.28 -14.97
CA GLY A 179 -1.42 2.49 -15.62
C GLY A 179 -2.11 2.76 -16.96
N ASP A 180 -2.38 1.73 -17.76
CA ASP A 180 -3.09 1.86 -19.02
C ASP A 180 -4.55 2.31 -18.82
N ILE A 181 -5.23 1.85 -17.76
CA ILE A 181 -6.58 2.31 -17.40
C ILE A 181 -6.57 3.81 -17.06
N ASP A 182 -5.62 4.27 -16.25
CA ASP A 182 -5.49 5.69 -15.90
C ASP A 182 -5.13 6.56 -17.10
N ASN A 183 -4.22 6.08 -17.96
CA ASN A 183 -3.86 6.74 -19.20
C ASN A 183 -5.07 6.86 -20.14
N ARG A 184 -5.90 5.81 -20.25
CA ARG A 184 -7.13 5.83 -21.04
C ARG A 184 -8.11 6.86 -20.50
N ARG A 185 -8.29 6.94 -19.17
CA ARG A 185 -9.15 7.94 -18.53
C ARG A 185 -8.69 9.36 -18.90
N THR A 186 -7.39 9.62 -18.80
CA THR A 186 -6.79 10.92 -19.15
C THR A 186 -6.95 11.24 -20.64
N ALA A 187 -6.73 10.26 -21.52
CA ALA A 187 -6.89 10.43 -22.97
C ALA A 187 -8.35 10.73 -23.34
N LEU A 188 -9.32 10.05 -22.73
CA LEU A 188 -10.75 10.30 -22.93
C LEU A 188 -11.14 11.72 -22.49
N GLN A 189 -10.61 12.21 -21.37
CA GLN A 189 -10.85 13.58 -20.93
C GLN A 189 -10.32 14.61 -21.94
N LYS A 190 -9.10 14.42 -22.44
CA LYS A 190 -8.52 15.28 -23.48
C LYS A 190 -9.29 15.21 -24.79
N LEU A 191 -9.72 14.03 -25.20
CA LEU A 191 -10.54 13.84 -26.39
C LEU A 191 -11.85 14.63 -26.29
N ASN A 192 -12.54 14.56 -25.14
CA ASN A 192 -13.76 15.33 -24.91
C ASN A 192 -13.51 16.84 -24.98
N GLN A 193 -12.39 17.32 -24.42
CA GLN A 193 -12.01 18.74 -24.51
C GLN A 193 -11.78 19.17 -25.96
N LEU A 194 -11.09 18.36 -26.77
CA LEU A 194 -10.86 18.66 -28.18
C LEU A 194 -12.13 18.61 -29.01
N ILE A 195 -13.06 17.70 -28.73
CA ILE A 195 -14.37 17.66 -29.38
C ILE A 195 -15.16 18.95 -29.10
N ILE A 196 -15.16 19.42 -27.85
CA ILE A 196 -15.79 20.70 -27.48
C ILE A 196 -15.11 21.88 -28.21
N LYS A 197 -13.77 21.88 -28.25
CA LYS A 197 -12.99 22.89 -28.98
C LYS A 197 -13.36 22.91 -30.47
N GLN A 198 -13.41 21.73 -31.11
CA GLN A 198 -13.78 21.60 -32.52
C GLN A 198 -15.19 22.15 -32.78
N GLN A 199 -16.16 21.80 -31.94
CA GLN A 199 -17.53 22.33 -32.05
C GLN A 199 -17.56 23.86 -31.92
N THR A 200 -16.77 24.40 -30.99
CA THR A 200 -16.66 25.85 -30.79
C THR A 200 -16.05 26.56 -32.00
N LEU A 201 -14.99 25.99 -32.58
CA LEU A 201 -14.34 26.52 -33.78
C LEU A 201 -15.29 26.49 -34.99
N ILE A 202 -16.07 25.41 -35.17
CA ILE A 202 -17.09 25.32 -36.22
C ILE A 202 -18.17 26.41 -36.06
N LEU A 203 -18.64 26.64 -34.83
CA LEU A 203 -19.61 27.70 -34.55
C LEU A 203 -19.02 29.09 -34.85
N SER A 204 -17.79 29.34 -34.42
CA SER A 204 -17.07 30.59 -34.70
C SER A 204 -16.84 30.79 -36.19
N TYR A 205 -16.52 29.73 -36.93
CA TYR A 205 -16.36 29.76 -38.39
C TYR A 205 -17.67 30.20 -39.06
N ASN A 206 -18.79 29.57 -38.71
CA ASN A 206 -20.09 29.88 -39.29
C ASN A 206 -20.52 31.33 -38.99
N GLN A 207 -20.30 31.78 -37.74
CA GLN A 207 -20.58 33.16 -37.34
C GLN A 207 -19.73 34.17 -38.10
N LEU A 208 -18.44 33.88 -38.30
CA LEU A 208 -17.54 34.75 -39.06
C LEU A 208 -17.99 34.86 -40.53
N VAL A 209 -18.38 33.74 -41.14
CA VAL A 209 -18.92 33.73 -42.51
C VAL A 209 -20.17 34.60 -42.62
N GLU A 210 -21.14 34.44 -41.72
CA GLU A 210 -22.40 35.19 -41.73
C GLU A 210 -22.16 36.69 -41.50
N HIS A 211 -21.32 37.03 -40.51
CA HIS A 211 -21.02 38.42 -40.16
C HIS A 211 -20.31 39.16 -41.30
N SER A 212 -19.24 38.58 -41.85
CA SER A 212 -18.47 39.21 -42.92
C SER A 212 -19.26 39.29 -44.23
N GLN A 213 -20.13 38.33 -44.52
CA GLN A 213 -21.02 38.41 -45.68
C GLN A 213 -22.00 39.59 -45.54
N THR A 214 -22.60 39.75 -44.35
CA THR A 214 -23.52 40.86 -44.05
C THR A 214 -22.83 42.21 -44.18
N GLU A 215 -21.61 42.34 -43.66
CA GLU A 215 -20.81 43.56 -43.73
C GLU A 215 -20.42 43.91 -45.18
N LEU A 216 -19.95 42.93 -45.96
CA LEU A 216 -19.60 43.13 -47.36
C LEU A 216 -20.82 43.52 -48.21
N ASP A 217 -21.98 42.93 -47.96
CA ASP A 217 -23.21 43.26 -48.66
C ASP A 217 -23.70 44.68 -48.31
N ALA A 218 -23.57 45.10 -47.05
CA ALA A 218 -23.85 46.46 -46.62
C ALA A 218 -22.93 47.48 -47.32
N LEU A 219 -21.61 47.22 -47.34
CA LEU A 219 -20.65 48.08 -48.04
C LEU A 219 -20.91 48.14 -49.55
N LYS A 220 -21.19 47.01 -50.21
CA LYS A 220 -21.53 46.99 -51.64
C LYS A 220 -22.82 47.75 -51.93
N LYS A 221 -23.82 47.67 -51.05
CA LYS A 221 -25.06 48.44 -51.18
C LYS A 221 -24.77 49.94 -51.13
N THR A 222 -24.01 50.41 -50.14
CA THR A 222 -23.59 51.82 -50.05
C THR A 222 -22.80 52.26 -51.27
N LYS A 223 -21.92 51.41 -51.80
CA LYS A 223 -21.19 51.66 -53.06
C LYS A 223 -22.13 51.94 -54.22
N ASN A 224 -23.13 51.08 -54.39
CA ASN A 224 -24.10 51.17 -55.48
C ASN A 224 -24.98 52.42 -55.33
N GLU A 225 -25.35 52.79 -54.11
CA GLU A 225 -26.11 54.02 -53.83
C GLU A 225 -25.33 55.28 -54.19
N ILE A 226 -24.07 55.38 -53.78
CA ILE A 226 -23.19 56.51 -54.13
C ILE A 226 -22.94 56.56 -55.64
N ALA A 227 -22.65 55.42 -56.27
CA ALA A 227 -22.47 55.35 -57.72
C ALA A 227 -23.73 55.78 -58.50
N ALA A 228 -24.93 55.43 -58.00
CA ALA A 228 -26.19 55.89 -58.57
C ALA A 228 -26.40 57.40 -58.40
N GLN A 229 -25.97 57.99 -57.27
CA GLN A 229 -25.98 59.44 -57.07
C GLN A 229 -25.03 60.16 -58.03
N VAL A 230 -23.79 59.66 -58.18
CA VAL A 230 -22.83 60.21 -59.16
C VAL A 230 -23.44 60.21 -60.55
N LEU A 231 -24.00 59.07 -61.00
CA LEU A 231 -24.65 58.96 -62.31
C LEU A 231 -25.82 59.95 -62.47
N LYS A 232 -26.62 60.13 -61.41
CA LYS A 232 -27.74 61.08 -61.39
C LYS A 232 -27.24 62.52 -61.52
N ASN A 233 -26.18 62.88 -60.80
CA ASN A 233 -25.59 64.21 -60.86
C ASN A 233 -24.95 64.46 -62.23
N THR A 234 -24.24 63.48 -62.81
CA THR A 234 -23.74 63.58 -64.19
C THR A 234 -24.86 63.78 -65.21
N LYS A 235 -26.02 63.14 -65.05
CA LYS A 235 -27.18 63.40 -65.94
C LYS A 235 -27.72 64.81 -65.77
N LYS A 236 -27.76 65.33 -64.53
CA LYS A 236 -28.23 66.70 -64.24
C LYS A 236 -27.32 67.78 -64.84
N THR A 237 -26.02 67.55 -64.99
CA THR A 237 -25.10 68.54 -65.56
C THR A 237 -25.26 68.72 -67.08
N ILE A 238 -25.75 67.70 -67.81
CA ILE A 238 -25.82 67.71 -69.29
C ILE A 238 -26.60 68.93 -69.84
N PHE A 239 -27.79 69.20 -69.31
CA PHE A 239 -28.63 70.29 -69.81
C PHE A 239 -28.07 71.69 -69.45
N PRO A 240 -27.75 71.98 -68.17
CA PRO A 240 -27.08 73.22 -67.78
C PRO A 240 -25.79 73.49 -68.56
N THR A 241 -24.93 72.48 -68.80
CA THR A 241 -23.71 72.65 -69.59
C THR A 241 -24.01 73.02 -71.05
N ARG A 242 -25.01 72.38 -71.69
CA ARG A 242 -25.42 72.73 -73.05
C ARG A 242 -25.98 74.14 -73.14
N LEU A 243 -26.81 74.52 -72.17
CA LEU A 243 -27.42 75.85 -72.10
C LEU A 243 -26.36 76.93 -71.85
N LEU A 244 -25.45 76.71 -70.89
CA LEU A 244 -24.32 77.62 -70.61
C LEU A 244 -23.43 77.81 -71.85
N ASN A 245 -23.10 76.73 -72.57
CA ASN A 245 -22.33 76.78 -73.82
C ASN A 245 -23.03 77.58 -74.94
N TYR A 246 -24.37 77.58 -74.96
CA TYR A 246 -25.15 78.39 -75.89
C TYR A 246 -25.15 79.87 -75.48
N LEU A 247 -25.45 80.15 -74.20
CA LEU A 247 -25.53 81.52 -73.66
C LEU A 247 -24.17 82.24 -73.74
N ASN A 248 -23.05 81.53 -73.56
CA ASN A 248 -21.70 82.09 -73.69
C ASN A 248 -21.30 82.51 -75.11
N LYS A 249 -22.06 82.14 -76.15
CA LYS A 249 -21.80 82.56 -77.54
C LYS A 249 -22.40 83.92 -77.89
N ILE A 250 -23.19 84.52 -76.99
CA ILE A 250 -23.86 85.80 -77.22
C ILE A 250 -22.87 86.95 -76.95
N THR A 251 -22.55 87.75 -77.97
CA THR A 251 -21.52 88.81 -77.92
C THR A 251 -21.92 90.07 -77.14
N LYS A 252 -23.22 90.29 -76.89
CA LYS A 252 -23.77 91.39 -76.05
C LYS A 252 -24.96 90.91 -75.21
N PRO A 253 -24.72 90.14 -74.14
CA PRO A 253 -25.80 89.58 -73.33
C PRO A 253 -26.54 90.66 -72.53
N ASP A 254 -27.85 90.52 -72.40
CA ASP A 254 -28.69 91.37 -71.54
C ASP A 254 -28.58 90.95 -70.06
N ALA A 255 -29.05 91.79 -69.14
CA ALA A 255 -28.91 91.55 -67.70
C ALA A 255 -29.54 90.23 -67.23
N LYS A 256 -30.61 89.77 -67.88
CA LYS A 256 -31.24 88.46 -67.59
C LYS A 256 -30.36 87.30 -68.03
N THR A 257 -29.73 87.39 -69.20
CA THR A 257 -28.78 86.36 -69.66
C THR A 257 -27.54 86.28 -68.76
N ILE A 258 -27.03 87.41 -68.28
CA ILE A 258 -25.89 87.44 -67.33
C ILE A 258 -26.27 86.75 -66.00
N ALA A 259 -27.46 87.05 -65.46
CA ALA A 259 -27.95 86.41 -64.24
C ALA A 259 -28.14 84.89 -64.40
N GLU A 260 -28.63 84.43 -65.56
CA GLU A 260 -28.82 83.01 -65.85
C GLU A 260 -27.48 82.27 -66.06
N ILE A 261 -26.50 82.89 -66.73
CA ILE A 261 -25.13 82.38 -66.82
C ILE A 261 -24.53 82.19 -65.42
N PHE A 262 -24.69 83.18 -64.53
CA PHE A 262 -24.20 83.10 -63.16
C PHE A 262 -24.88 81.99 -62.36
N ARG A 263 -26.21 81.86 -62.46
CA ARG A 263 -27.00 80.79 -61.82
C ARG A 263 -26.55 79.40 -62.28
N LEU A 264 -26.42 79.20 -63.59
CA LEU A 264 -25.97 77.92 -64.18
C LEU A 264 -24.53 77.58 -63.80
N THR A 265 -23.65 78.59 -63.69
CA THR A 265 -22.26 78.41 -63.26
C THR A 265 -22.18 77.98 -61.79
N LEU A 266 -23.00 78.58 -60.91
CA LEU A 266 -23.10 78.14 -59.52
C LEU A 266 -23.65 76.72 -59.41
N GLU A 267 -24.75 76.41 -60.10
CA GLU A 267 -25.37 75.07 -60.09
C GLU A 267 -24.40 73.98 -60.58
N LEU A 268 -23.63 74.26 -61.65
CA LEU A 268 -22.61 73.34 -62.15
C LEU A 268 -21.42 73.18 -61.20
N ASN A 269 -20.96 74.27 -60.57
CA ASN A 269 -19.89 74.21 -59.57
C ASN A 269 -20.29 73.39 -58.34
N ASP A 270 -21.53 73.55 -57.87
CA ASP A 270 -22.05 72.80 -56.71
C ASP A 270 -22.17 71.31 -57.04
N LEU A 271 -22.74 70.96 -58.20
CA LEU A 271 -22.82 69.56 -58.67
C LEU A 271 -21.43 68.95 -58.91
N GLN A 272 -20.47 69.75 -59.36
CA GLN A 272 -19.09 69.29 -59.55
C GLN A 272 -18.41 68.99 -58.22
N LYS A 273 -18.52 69.88 -57.22
CA LYS A 273 -18.00 69.64 -55.86
C LYS A 273 -18.66 68.44 -55.17
N GLU A 274 -19.97 68.28 -55.36
CA GLU A 274 -20.70 67.12 -54.85
C GLU A 274 -20.18 65.82 -55.48
N ASN A 275 -20.00 65.79 -56.81
CA ASN A 275 -19.41 64.63 -57.50
C ASN A 275 -17.95 64.36 -57.09
N GLU A 276 -17.14 65.38 -56.87
CA GLU A 276 -15.77 65.22 -56.38
C GLU A 276 -15.77 64.55 -54.99
N THR A 277 -16.64 64.99 -54.08
CA THR A 277 -16.84 64.36 -52.77
C THR A 277 -17.31 62.91 -52.90
N LEU A 278 -18.37 62.65 -53.68
CA LEU A 278 -18.91 61.30 -53.87
C LEU A 278 -17.89 60.33 -54.51
N ASN A 279 -17.05 60.82 -55.43
CA ASN A 279 -15.98 60.02 -56.02
C ASN A 279 -14.87 59.72 -55.01
N GLN A 280 -14.53 60.66 -54.12
CA GLN A 280 -13.60 60.38 -53.00
C GLN A 280 -14.18 59.32 -52.07
N ASP A 281 -15.47 59.42 -51.72
CA ASP A 281 -16.15 58.44 -50.89
C ASP A 281 -16.16 57.05 -51.54
N LEU A 282 -16.38 56.95 -52.86
CA LEU A 282 -16.29 55.68 -53.59
C LEU A 282 -14.91 55.03 -53.47
N VAL A 283 -13.83 55.81 -53.63
CA VAL A 283 -12.45 55.30 -53.51
C VAL A 283 -12.18 54.79 -52.10
N VAL A 284 -12.63 55.52 -51.07
CA VAL A 284 -12.50 55.08 -49.67
C VAL A 284 -13.28 53.79 -49.44
N LEU A 285 -14.50 53.71 -49.97
CA LEU A 285 -15.36 52.56 -49.79
C LEU A 285 -14.85 51.31 -50.52
N GLU A 286 -14.26 51.47 -51.71
CA GLU A 286 -13.59 50.38 -52.44
C GLU A 286 -12.41 49.83 -51.65
N LYS A 287 -11.59 50.71 -51.08
CA LYS A 287 -10.49 50.31 -50.21
C LYS A 287 -10.98 49.58 -48.95
N ASN A 288 -12.08 50.04 -48.35
CA ASN A 288 -12.68 49.39 -47.19
C ASN A 288 -13.20 47.98 -47.54
N ILE A 289 -13.88 47.81 -48.68
CA ILE A 289 -14.34 46.50 -49.16
C ILE A 289 -13.15 45.55 -49.33
N GLU A 290 -12.08 46.01 -50.01
CA GLU A 290 -10.88 45.20 -50.23
C GLU A 290 -10.22 44.80 -48.90
N GLN A 291 -10.06 45.76 -47.97
CA GLN A 291 -9.46 45.50 -46.67
C GLN A 291 -10.29 44.52 -45.83
N THR A 292 -11.61 44.69 -45.79
CA THR A 292 -12.53 43.77 -45.07
C THR A 292 -12.44 42.37 -45.66
N GLN A 293 -12.38 42.24 -46.99
CA GLN A 293 -12.27 40.95 -47.66
C GLN A 293 -10.93 40.25 -47.36
N ILE A 294 -9.81 40.99 -47.35
CA ILE A 294 -8.49 40.46 -46.98
C ILE A 294 -8.49 40.00 -45.52
N ASN A 295 -8.98 40.83 -44.60
CA ASN A 295 -9.03 40.52 -43.17
C ASN A 295 -9.88 39.27 -42.89
N TYR A 296 -11.04 39.18 -43.52
CA TYR A 296 -11.93 38.02 -43.43
C TYR A 296 -11.26 36.73 -43.94
N GLN A 297 -10.64 36.78 -45.12
CA GLN A 297 -9.93 35.62 -45.67
C GLN A 297 -8.79 35.15 -44.78
N ALA A 298 -8.05 36.09 -44.16
CA ALA A 298 -7.01 35.76 -43.20
C ALA A 298 -7.58 35.04 -41.96
N GLN A 299 -8.68 35.54 -41.39
CA GLN A 299 -9.33 34.93 -40.23
C GLN A 299 -9.90 33.54 -40.53
N LEU A 300 -10.53 33.36 -41.70
CA LEU A 300 -11.00 32.04 -42.14
C LEU A 300 -9.85 31.05 -42.25
N LYS A 301 -8.72 31.47 -42.84
CA LYS A 301 -7.56 30.61 -42.99
C LYS A 301 -7.01 30.17 -41.64
N THR A 302 -6.87 31.09 -40.68
CA THR A 302 -6.43 30.77 -39.31
C THR A 302 -7.38 29.77 -38.64
N ASN A 303 -8.70 30.01 -38.73
CA ASN A 303 -9.69 29.11 -38.12
C ASN A 303 -9.66 27.71 -38.79
N GLN A 304 -9.51 27.65 -40.11
CA GLN A 304 -9.36 26.38 -40.83
C GLN A 304 -8.09 25.63 -40.42
N GLU A 305 -6.95 26.32 -40.27
CA GLU A 305 -5.70 25.72 -39.79
C GLU A 305 -5.85 25.15 -38.37
N GLU A 306 -6.55 25.86 -37.47
CA GLU A 306 -6.85 25.37 -36.12
C GLU A 306 -7.80 24.17 -36.10
N LEU A 307 -8.81 24.16 -36.99
CA LEU A 307 -9.73 23.03 -37.16
C LEU A 307 -8.97 21.79 -37.65
N ASP A 308 -8.11 21.93 -38.66
CA ASP A 308 -7.31 20.85 -39.21
C ASP A 308 -6.34 20.28 -38.17
N GLN A 309 -5.71 21.15 -37.37
CA GLN A 309 -4.83 20.75 -36.28
C GLN A 309 -5.60 20.00 -35.20
N THR A 310 -6.75 20.53 -34.77
CA THR A 310 -7.61 19.90 -33.76
C THR A 310 -8.13 18.53 -34.23
N ALA A 311 -8.50 18.42 -35.51
CA ALA A 311 -8.94 17.15 -36.10
C ALA A 311 -7.83 16.08 -36.11
N LYS A 312 -6.59 16.47 -36.44
CA LYS A 312 -5.43 15.56 -36.38
C LYS A 312 -5.17 15.07 -34.95
N GLU A 313 -5.26 15.96 -33.96
CA GLU A 313 -5.09 15.60 -32.55
C GLU A 313 -6.18 14.65 -32.05
N ILE A 314 -7.43 14.86 -32.47
CA ILE A 314 -8.56 13.94 -32.20
C ILE A 314 -8.26 12.55 -32.74
N ILE A 315 -7.85 12.43 -34.01
CA ILE A 315 -7.53 11.14 -34.64
C ILE A 315 -6.41 10.42 -33.90
N LEU A 316 -5.35 11.15 -33.53
CA LEU A 316 -4.22 10.60 -32.77
C LEU A 316 -4.68 10.04 -31.42
N LEU A 317 -5.48 10.80 -30.66
CA LEU A 317 -5.99 10.35 -29.36
C LEU A 317 -6.95 9.17 -29.50
N GLN A 318 -7.79 9.14 -30.54
CA GLN A 318 -8.66 7.99 -30.83
C GLN A 318 -7.84 6.72 -31.08
N SER A 319 -6.75 6.81 -31.85
CA SER A 319 -5.81 5.69 -32.06
C SER A 319 -5.17 5.24 -30.75
N GLN A 320 -4.68 6.17 -29.93
CA GLN A 320 -4.09 5.86 -28.63
C GLN A 320 -5.09 5.18 -27.68
N ILE A 321 -6.35 5.64 -27.66
CA ILE A 321 -7.42 5.04 -26.87
C ILE A 321 -7.71 3.62 -27.38
N GLN A 322 -7.70 3.39 -28.69
CA GLN A 322 -7.91 2.06 -29.27
C GLN A 322 -6.79 1.09 -28.88
N GLU A 323 -5.53 1.51 -28.94
CA GLU A 323 -4.38 0.73 -28.48
C GLU A 323 -4.47 0.41 -26.98
N LEU A 324 -4.85 1.39 -26.16
CA LEU A 324 -5.07 1.20 -24.73
C LEU A 324 -6.21 0.20 -24.47
N ASN A 325 -7.33 0.30 -25.20
CA ASN A 325 -8.45 -0.63 -25.08
C ASN A 325 -8.04 -2.07 -25.42
N GLN A 326 -7.18 -2.27 -26.42
CA GLN A 326 -6.63 -3.59 -26.75
C GLN A 326 -5.74 -4.13 -25.62
N ARG A 327 -4.88 -3.30 -25.03
CA ARG A 327 -4.02 -3.69 -23.91
C ARG A 327 -4.79 -3.98 -22.63
N ILE A 328 -5.83 -3.20 -22.33
CA ILE A 328 -6.74 -3.40 -21.19
C ILE A 328 -7.62 -4.63 -21.41
N ASN A 329 -7.92 -4.99 -22.67
CA ASN A 329 -8.67 -6.19 -23.04
C ASN A 329 -10.01 -6.34 -22.27
N GLY A 330 -10.74 -5.22 -22.12
CA GLY A 330 -12.04 -5.20 -21.45
C GLY A 330 -12.01 -5.36 -19.92
N MET A 331 -10.84 -5.37 -19.29
CA MET A 331 -10.73 -5.36 -17.82
C MET A 331 -11.17 -4.00 -17.27
N ASP A 332 -11.93 -4.04 -16.18
CA ASP A 332 -12.32 -2.86 -15.41
C ASP A 332 -11.43 -2.70 -14.17
N GLU A 333 -11.62 -1.59 -13.46
CA GLU A 333 -10.87 -1.28 -12.24
C GLU A 333 -11.09 -2.33 -11.15
N THR A 334 -12.30 -2.91 -11.06
CA THR A 334 -12.60 -3.93 -10.05
C THR A 334 -11.86 -5.24 -10.31
N ALA A 335 -11.78 -5.68 -11.58
CA ALA A 335 -10.99 -6.82 -11.98
C ALA A 335 -9.49 -6.60 -11.72
N VAL A 336 -8.98 -5.40 -11.99
CA VAL A 336 -7.57 -5.06 -11.72
C VAL A 336 -7.28 -5.05 -10.22
N GLU A 337 -8.16 -4.50 -9.38
CA GLU A 337 -7.99 -4.56 -7.92
C GLU A 337 -8.03 -6.00 -7.40
N LEU A 338 -8.90 -6.86 -7.95
CA LEU A 338 -8.90 -8.29 -7.63
C LEU A 338 -7.57 -8.95 -8.05
N LEU A 339 -7.03 -8.62 -9.22
CA LEU A 339 -5.73 -9.11 -9.66
C LEU A 339 -4.59 -8.62 -8.76
N LYS A 340 -4.58 -7.34 -8.36
CA LYS A 340 -3.64 -6.77 -7.38
C LYS A 340 -3.71 -7.53 -6.06
N ALA A 341 -4.91 -7.79 -5.55
CA ALA A 341 -5.10 -8.59 -4.34
C ALA A 341 -4.58 -10.02 -4.51
N ASN A 342 -4.83 -10.66 -5.65
CA ASN A 342 -4.36 -12.00 -5.95
C ASN A 342 -2.83 -12.10 -6.02
N VAL A 343 -2.15 -11.18 -6.73
CA VAL A 343 -0.67 -11.19 -6.81
C VAL A 343 -0.03 -10.87 -5.46
N ARG A 344 -0.65 -9.99 -4.64
CA ARG A 344 -0.21 -9.71 -3.27
C ARG A 344 -0.37 -10.93 -2.36
N ASN A 345 -1.54 -11.57 -2.39
CA ASN A 345 -1.81 -12.79 -1.63
C ASN A 345 -0.88 -13.93 -2.04
N ARG A 346 -0.57 -14.04 -3.33
CA ARG A 346 0.37 -15.03 -3.86
C ARG A 346 1.80 -14.73 -3.42
N ALA A 347 2.22 -13.47 -3.43
CA ALA A 347 3.53 -13.05 -2.94
C ALA A 347 3.69 -13.39 -1.44
N ASP A 348 2.70 -13.04 -0.62
CA ASP A 348 2.68 -13.39 0.82
C ASP A 348 2.75 -14.91 1.02
N PHE A 349 1.92 -15.68 0.30
CA PHE A 349 1.95 -17.14 0.36
C PHE A 349 3.31 -17.74 -0.02
N LEU A 350 3.95 -17.24 -1.09
CA LEU A 350 5.26 -17.72 -1.53
C LEU A 350 6.37 -17.39 -0.52
N SER A 351 6.32 -16.21 0.09
CA SER A 351 7.23 -15.81 1.17
C SER A 351 7.07 -16.71 2.40
N ARG A 352 5.83 -16.92 2.84
CA ARG A 352 5.52 -17.85 3.95
C ARG A 352 5.96 -19.29 3.66
N LYS A 353 5.81 -19.75 2.40
CA LYS A 353 6.24 -21.07 1.96
C LYS A 353 7.75 -21.23 1.97
N GLU A 354 8.49 -20.17 1.62
CA GLU A 354 9.95 -20.14 1.74
C GLU A 354 10.37 -20.25 3.20
N ASN A 355 9.75 -19.47 4.10
CA ASN A 355 10.06 -19.55 5.53
C ASN A 355 9.77 -20.93 6.12
N LEU A 356 8.65 -21.57 5.75
CA LEU A 356 8.38 -22.96 6.11
C LEU A 356 9.48 -23.91 5.59
N LEU A 357 9.93 -23.72 4.34
CA LEU A 357 10.97 -24.55 3.76
C LEU A 357 12.30 -24.37 4.49
N LEU A 358 12.68 -23.13 4.80
CA LEU A 358 13.88 -22.78 5.55
C LEU A 358 13.84 -23.44 6.94
N ASN A 359 12.79 -23.17 7.72
CA ASN A 359 12.65 -23.65 9.10
C ASN A 359 12.62 -25.19 9.20
N SER A 360 12.13 -25.88 8.17
CA SER A 360 12.01 -27.35 8.18
C SER A 360 13.23 -28.10 7.60
N ASN A 361 14.14 -27.41 6.90
CA ASN A 361 15.24 -28.08 6.18
C ASN A 361 16.62 -27.48 6.45
N LYS A 362 16.70 -26.37 7.18
CA LYS A 362 17.96 -25.74 7.55
C LYS A 362 17.96 -25.44 9.05
N THR A 363 18.98 -25.90 9.75
CA THR A 363 19.21 -25.58 11.15
C THR A 363 20.66 -25.14 11.36
N GLU A 364 20.85 -24.11 12.18
CA GLU A 364 22.15 -23.53 12.52
C GLU A 364 22.22 -23.22 14.02
N GLY A 365 23.34 -23.54 14.66
CA GLY A 365 23.56 -23.31 16.08
C GLY A 365 23.16 -24.49 16.96
N LYS A 366 23.27 -24.30 18.27
CA LYS A 366 23.10 -25.36 19.26
C LYS A 366 21.63 -25.55 19.62
N HIS A 367 21.10 -26.73 19.33
CA HIS A 367 19.75 -27.12 19.75
C HIS A 367 19.59 -27.11 21.28
N PRO A 368 18.40 -26.78 21.80
CA PRO A 368 18.12 -26.82 23.23
C PRO A 368 18.28 -28.23 23.78
N GLU A 369 18.82 -28.40 24.99
CA GLU A 369 18.91 -29.73 25.61
C GLU A 369 17.52 -30.30 25.93
N HIS A 370 16.54 -29.44 26.20
CA HIS A 370 15.15 -29.84 26.42
C HIS A 370 14.18 -28.97 25.62
N SER A 371 13.21 -29.62 25.00
CA SER A 371 12.07 -28.97 24.34
C SER A 371 10.77 -29.61 24.83
N ILE A 372 9.85 -28.79 25.34
CA ILE A 372 8.57 -29.22 25.92
C ILE A 372 7.44 -28.62 25.09
N GLN A 373 6.49 -29.45 24.68
CA GLN A 373 5.37 -29.01 23.83
C GLN A 373 4.12 -28.84 24.67
N LEU A 374 3.56 -27.64 24.63
CA LEU A 374 2.37 -27.29 25.37
C LEU A 374 1.21 -27.04 24.38
N PRO A 375 0.03 -27.65 24.62
CA PRO A 375 -1.09 -27.54 23.71
C PRO A 375 -1.68 -26.14 23.74
N THR A 376 -2.06 -25.65 22.55
CA THR A 376 -2.79 -24.40 22.33
C THR A 376 -4.18 -24.71 21.78
N SER A 377 -5.04 -23.70 21.60
CA SER A 377 -6.42 -23.88 21.11
C SER A 377 -6.49 -24.65 19.78
N GLU A 378 -5.52 -24.46 18.90
CA GLU A 378 -5.36 -25.18 17.63
C GLU A 378 -5.22 -26.69 17.74
N SER A 379 -4.82 -27.20 18.90
CA SER A 379 -4.64 -28.63 19.12
C SER A 379 -6.00 -29.37 19.18
N GLY A 380 -7.11 -28.62 19.25
CA GLY A 380 -8.46 -29.18 19.44
C GLY A 380 -8.67 -29.77 20.84
N LEU A 381 -7.73 -29.56 21.76
CA LEU A 381 -7.79 -30.08 23.12
C LEU A 381 -8.55 -29.13 24.03
N ARG A 382 -9.36 -29.69 24.94
CA ARG A 382 -10.19 -28.91 25.86
C ARG A 382 -9.36 -28.09 26.85
N TYR A 383 -8.32 -28.68 27.41
CA TYR A 383 -7.42 -28.03 28.34
C TYR A 383 -6.13 -27.62 27.61
N HIS A 384 -6.04 -26.34 27.26
CA HIS A 384 -4.93 -25.78 26.49
C HIS A 384 -4.48 -24.44 27.07
N ILE A 385 -3.30 -23.98 26.68
CA ILE A 385 -2.79 -22.66 27.08
C ILE A 385 -3.50 -21.58 26.29
N ASN A 386 -3.98 -20.53 26.99
CA ASN A 386 -4.59 -19.36 26.37
C ASN A 386 -3.49 -18.47 25.77
N GLU A 387 -3.43 -18.45 24.44
CA GLU A 387 -2.38 -17.81 23.66
C GLU A 387 -2.45 -16.28 23.73
N LEU A 388 -3.66 -15.71 23.76
CA LEU A 388 -3.85 -14.26 23.91
C LEU A 388 -3.33 -13.76 25.26
N ALA A 389 -3.57 -14.53 26.33
CA ALA A 389 -3.05 -14.21 27.65
C ALA A 389 -1.51 -14.28 27.69
N VAL A 390 -0.92 -15.26 27.00
CA VAL A 390 0.54 -15.35 26.83
C VAL A 390 1.08 -14.14 26.05
N LEU A 391 0.48 -13.78 24.91
CA LEU A 391 0.89 -12.62 24.11
C LEU A 391 0.86 -11.31 24.91
N ASN A 392 -0.22 -11.08 25.67
CA ASN A 392 -0.34 -9.91 26.53
C ASN A 392 0.71 -9.90 27.65
N ALA A 393 1.12 -11.07 28.13
CA ALA A 393 2.19 -11.17 29.13
C ALA A 393 3.57 -10.92 28.50
N MET A 394 3.81 -11.39 27.27
CA MET A 394 5.04 -11.10 26.52
C MET A 394 5.24 -9.60 26.30
N GLU A 395 4.18 -8.88 25.90
CA GLU A 395 4.19 -7.41 25.73
C GLU A 395 4.42 -6.65 27.04
N LYS A 396 4.03 -7.22 28.18
CA LYS A 396 4.32 -6.63 29.49
C LYS A 396 5.78 -6.87 29.86
N GLU A 397 6.25 -8.11 29.71
CA GLU A 397 7.62 -8.48 30.02
C GLU A 397 8.63 -7.74 29.13
N SER A 398 8.28 -7.38 27.88
CA SER A 398 9.16 -6.58 27.01
C SER A 398 9.53 -5.21 27.58
N ASN A 399 8.73 -4.67 28.50
CA ASN A 399 8.96 -3.38 29.14
C ASN A 399 9.69 -3.50 30.49
N GLU A 400 9.94 -4.73 30.97
CA GLU A 400 10.61 -4.98 32.24
C GLU A 400 12.14 -5.00 32.06
N SER A 401 12.89 -4.57 33.07
CA SER A 401 14.36 -4.61 33.03
C SER A 401 14.88 -6.01 33.33
N TYR A 402 15.82 -6.49 32.53
CA TYR A 402 16.51 -7.76 32.75
C TYR A 402 17.44 -7.66 33.97
N CYS A 403 17.35 -8.65 34.86
CA CYS A 403 18.24 -8.86 36.01
C CYS A 403 18.57 -10.34 36.13
N PHE A 404 19.84 -10.71 36.19
CA PHE A 404 20.28 -12.10 36.11
C PHE A 404 19.69 -13.03 37.18
N ILE A 405 19.45 -12.51 38.39
CA ILE A 405 18.97 -13.30 39.52
C ILE A 405 17.46 -13.19 39.69
N GLN A 406 16.93 -11.96 39.68
CA GLN A 406 15.55 -11.70 40.08
C GLN A 406 14.57 -11.58 38.91
N ASN A 407 15.03 -11.25 37.69
CA ASN A 407 14.19 -11.06 36.50
C ASN A 407 14.92 -11.53 35.24
N ASN A 408 15.12 -12.85 35.15
CA ASN A 408 15.88 -13.48 34.07
C ASN A 408 14.97 -14.20 33.06
N CYS A 409 15.58 -14.79 32.03
CA CYS A 409 14.88 -15.51 30.97
C CYS A 409 13.93 -16.60 31.51
N ALA A 410 14.41 -17.41 32.46
CA ALA A 410 13.62 -18.46 33.09
C ALA A 410 12.36 -17.92 33.79
N LYS A 411 12.51 -16.84 34.58
CA LYS A 411 11.37 -16.23 35.28
C LYS A 411 10.37 -15.61 34.31
N SER A 412 10.86 -14.94 33.27
CA SER A 412 10.04 -14.28 32.26
C SER A 412 9.21 -15.30 31.46
N VAL A 413 9.85 -16.39 31.00
CA VAL A 413 9.17 -17.53 30.36
C VAL A 413 8.06 -18.09 31.27
N LYS A 414 8.37 -18.35 32.53
CA LYS A 414 7.39 -18.90 33.47
C LYS A 414 6.23 -17.95 33.72
N ARG A 415 6.45 -16.63 33.86
CA ARG A 415 5.37 -15.64 34.04
C ARG A 415 4.45 -15.58 32.83
N CYS A 416 4.99 -15.58 31.62
CA CYS A 416 4.19 -15.59 30.40
C CYS A 416 3.30 -16.85 30.33
N LEU A 417 3.87 -18.02 30.60
CA LEU A 417 3.12 -19.28 30.58
C LEU A 417 2.10 -19.37 31.74
N LEU A 418 2.42 -18.82 32.91
CA LEU A 418 1.50 -18.74 34.04
C LEU A 418 0.25 -17.92 33.70
N ALA A 419 0.41 -16.79 33.00
CA ALA A 419 -0.71 -16.00 32.51
C ALA A 419 -1.62 -16.83 31.58
N GLY A 420 -1.02 -17.64 30.71
CA GLY A 420 -1.72 -18.54 29.79
C GLY A 420 -2.53 -19.65 30.46
N ILE A 421 -2.13 -20.12 31.65
CA ILE A 421 -2.81 -21.22 32.36
C ILE A 421 -3.70 -20.76 33.51
N GLN A 422 -3.83 -19.45 33.74
CA GLN A 422 -4.61 -18.92 34.87
C GLN A 422 -6.06 -19.40 34.87
N HIS A 423 -6.66 -19.53 33.68
CA HIS A 423 -8.01 -20.04 33.48
C HIS A 423 -8.16 -21.54 33.79
N LEU A 424 -7.06 -22.29 33.89
CA LEU A 424 -7.02 -23.72 34.22
C LEU A 424 -6.69 -24.00 35.69
N ARG A 425 -6.54 -22.94 36.50
CA ARG A 425 -6.02 -23.07 37.87
C ARG A 425 -6.87 -23.99 38.74
N THR A 426 -8.19 -23.92 38.61
CA THR A 426 -9.12 -24.73 39.41
C THR A 426 -9.01 -26.22 39.05
N GLU A 427 -8.94 -26.53 37.77
CA GLU A 427 -8.89 -27.88 37.22
C GLU A 427 -7.54 -28.54 37.49
N LEU A 428 -6.44 -27.79 37.36
CA LEU A 428 -5.11 -28.25 37.72
C LEU A 428 -5.00 -28.51 39.23
N LYS A 429 -5.60 -27.67 40.08
CA LYS A 429 -5.66 -27.91 41.53
C LYS A 429 -6.44 -29.18 41.88
N LYS A 430 -7.59 -29.41 41.23
CA LYS A 430 -8.37 -30.65 41.38
C LYS A 430 -7.56 -31.89 40.98
N ASN A 431 -6.61 -31.76 40.06
CA ASN A 431 -5.70 -32.82 39.65
C ASN A 431 -4.43 -32.92 40.54
N GLY A 432 -4.40 -32.28 41.71
CA GLY A 432 -3.32 -32.39 42.70
C GLY A 432 -2.16 -31.40 42.53
N VAL A 433 -2.30 -30.37 41.68
CA VAL A 433 -1.28 -29.32 41.53
C VAL A 433 -1.32 -28.34 42.71
N SER A 434 -0.19 -28.17 43.39
CA SER A 434 -0.07 -27.29 44.56
C SER A 434 -0.19 -25.80 44.21
N ASP A 435 -0.58 -24.98 45.19
CA ASP A 435 -0.65 -23.51 45.01
C ASP A 435 0.70 -22.86 44.68
N SER A 436 1.80 -23.47 45.14
CA SER A 436 3.16 -23.03 44.82
C SER A 436 3.51 -23.17 43.33
N PHE A 437 2.81 -24.03 42.58
CA PHE A 437 3.02 -24.20 41.15
C PHE A 437 2.65 -22.95 40.34
N PHE A 438 1.65 -22.20 40.81
CA PHE A 438 1.12 -21.01 40.16
C PHE A 438 1.86 -19.73 40.53
N LYS A 439 2.95 -19.84 41.30
CA LYS A 439 3.75 -18.69 41.74
C LYS A 439 5.17 -18.81 41.17
N PRO A 440 5.74 -17.73 40.62
CA PRO A 440 7.16 -17.70 40.32
C PRO A 440 7.93 -17.71 41.64
N GLN A 441 9.02 -18.49 41.68
CA GLN A 441 9.96 -18.47 42.80
C GLN A 441 10.74 -17.15 42.79
N ALA A 442 11.30 -16.79 43.94
CA ALA A 442 12.16 -15.61 44.04
C ALA A 442 13.30 -15.67 43.00
N ILE A 443 13.89 -16.87 42.86
CA ILE A 443 14.98 -17.19 41.95
C ILE A 443 14.53 -18.34 41.05
N GLU A 444 14.42 -18.07 39.76
CA GLU A 444 14.08 -19.07 38.75
C GLU A 444 15.34 -19.47 37.98
N THR A 445 15.43 -20.75 37.63
CA THR A 445 16.55 -21.31 36.87
C THR A 445 16.05 -22.08 35.67
N THR A 446 16.88 -22.22 34.63
CA THR A 446 16.54 -22.96 33.41
C THR A 446 16.10 -24.41 33.72
N ASN A 447 16.82 -25.12 34.59
CA ASN A 447 16.41 -26.44 35.07
C ASN A 447 15.11 -26.42 35.90
N GLY A 448 14.86 -25.35 36.66
CA GLY A 448 13.61 -25.14 37.40
C GLY A 448 12.41 -25.00 36.47
N VAL A 449 12.54 -24.15 35.45
CA VAL A 449 11.53 -23.94 34.40
C VAL A 449 11.31 -25.20 33.59
N TYR A 450 12.37 -25.92 33.22
CA TYR A 450 12.25 -27.22 32.56
C TYR A 450 11.37 -28.19 33.36
N LYS A 451 11.68 -28.42 34.65
CA LYS A 451 10.90 -29.32 35.50
C LYS A 451 9.45 -28.86 35.67
N TRP A 452 9.24 -27.55 35.79
CA TRP A 452 7.92 -26.95 35.90
C TRP A 452 7.12 -27.13 34.61
N ALA A 453 7.68 -26.81 33.44
CA ALA A 453 7.04 -26.93 32.14
C ALA A 453 6.72 -28.40 31.79
N ARG A 454 7.64 -29.33 32.10
CA ARG A 454 7.40 -30.77 31.94
C ARG A 454 6.29 -31.28 32.86
N SER A 455 6.20 -30.74 34.08
CA SER A 455 5.08 -31.04 34.97
C SER A 455 3.77 -30.49 34.41
N LEU A 456 3.77 -29.26 33.88
CA LEU A 456 2.61 -28.67 33.22
C LEU A 456 2.11 -29.53 32.04
N GLU A 457 2.99 -29.89 31.12
CA GLU A 457 2.70 -30.78 29.98
C GLU A 457 2.04 -32.08 30.46
N ARG A 458 2.63 -32.74 31.46
CA ARG A 458 2.10 -33.98 32.03
C ARG A 458 0.70 -33.79 32.62
N GLU A 459 0.46 -32.72 33.39
CA GLU A 459 -0.84 -32.49 34.00
C GLU A 459 -1.91 -32.09 32.97
N LEU A 460 -1.55 -31.34 31.92
CA LEU A 460 -2.45 -31.05 30.80
C LEU A 460 -2.79 -32.32 30.01
N ASN A 461 -1.80 -33.18 29.74
CA ASN A 461 -2.03 -34.47 29.07
C ASN A 461 -2.94 -35.39 29.90
N LYS A 462 -2.76 -35.42 31.23
CA LYS A 462 -3.68 -36.14 32.13
C LYS A 462 -5.09 -35.59 32.06
N LEU A 463 -5.27 -34.27 32.11
CA LEU A 463 -6.60 -33.65 32.03
C LEU A 463 -7.29 -33.94 30.69
N ASN A 464 -6.54 -33.92 29.59
CA ASN A 464 -7.08 -34.17 28.25
C ASN A 464 -7.27 -35.66 27.90
N SER A 465 -6.72 -36.59 28.70
CA SER A 465 -6.88 -38.05 28.50
C SER A 465 -7.96 -38.68 29.38
N ARG A 466 -8.64 -37.90 30.24
CA ARG A 466 -9.76 -38.38 31.03
C ARG A 466 -10.97 -38.68 30.12
N PRO A 467 -11.66 -39.83 30.27
CA PRO A 467 -12.83 -40.17 29.46
C PRO A 467 -13.96 -39.14 29.67
N GLU A 468 -14.66 -38.75 28.59
CA GLU A 468 -15.74 -37.75 28.64
C GLU A 468 -16.86 -38.11 29.65
N ALA A 469 -17.08 -39.40 29.89
CA ALA A 469 -18.08 -39.92 30.82
C ALA A 469 -17.83 -39.55 32.30
N GLU A 470 -16.57 -39.46 32.74
CA GLU A 470 -16.25 -39.07 34.13
C GLU A 470 -16.50 -37.57 34.37
N ILE A 471 -16.47 -36.78 33.31
CA ILE A 471 -16.60 -35.31 33.36
C ILE A 471 -18.06 -34.87 33.45
N GLU A 472 -18.99 -35.62 32.82
CA GLU A 472 -20.43 -35.38 32.99
C GLU A 472 -20.94 -35.79 34.37
N VAL A 473 -20.37 -36.86 34.96
CA VAL A 473 -20.67 -37.30 36.33
C VAL A 473 -20.23 -36.26 37.37
N GLU A 474 -19.08 -35.58 37.19
CA GLU A 474 -18.67 -34.48 38.07
C GLU A 474 -19.59 -33.24 37.95
N LYS A 475 -20.03 -32.89 36.73
CA LYS A 475 -20.97 -31.78 36.51
C LYS A 475 -22.36 -32.03 37.12
N THR A 476 -22.84 -33.28 37.02
CA THR A 476 -24.13 -33.68 37.61
C THR A 476 -24.04 -33.84 39.14
N SER A 477 -22.92 -34.33 39.67
CA SER A 477 -22.68 -34.44 41.12
C SER A 477 -22.54 -33.07 41.80
N HIS A 478 -21.90 -32.08 41.17
CA HIS A 478 -21.90 -30.70 41.68
C HIS A 478 -23.30 -30.04 41.62
N ARG A 479 -24.16 -30.42 40.67
CA ARG A 479 -25.57 -29.95 40.64
C ARG A 479 -26.43 -30.60 41.72
N MET A 480 -26.09 -31.82 42.16
CA MET A 480 -26.81 -32.53 43.24
C MET A 480 -26.36 -32.10 44.65
N SER A 481 -25.16 -31.53 44.81
CA SER A 481 -24.65 -31.01 46.10
C SER A 481 -25.18 -29.61 46.48
N TYR A 482 -25.98 -28.98 45.62
CA TYR A 482 -26.67 -27.70 45.87
C TYR A 482 -28.20 -27.85 45.78
N LYS A 483 -28.73 -28.93 46.35
CA LYS A 483 -30.15 -29.06 46.66
C LYS A 483 -30.34 -29.39 48.12
#